data_AF-A0A174CEV8-F1
#
_entry.id   AF-A0A174CEV8-F1
#
_cell.length_a   1.000
_cell.length_b   1.000
_cell.length_c   1.000
_cell.angle_alpha   90.00
_cell.angle_beta   90.00
_cell.angle_gamma   90.00
#
_symmetry.space_group_name_H-M   'P 1'
#
loop_
_entity.id
_entity.type
_entity.pdbx_description
1 polymer ?
#
loop_
_entity_poly.entity_id
_entity_poly.type
_entity_poly.pdbx_seq_one_letter_code
_entity_poly.pdbx_strand_id
1 'polypeptide(L)'
;MDYSSLILMEKDKETGFVVKEIGSYNVSEGAEYIKSFYVLDDKVYIKFDTNKDVEEWEYSAIYDVFNMNLFEEEGFEIEEVEDEYNPTYLVKFKYEDNREYISEKLALCIDLIEEAMEKAFSDIEGKEEEYN
;
A
#
# COMPACT_ATOMS: atom_id res chain seq x y z
N MET A 1 16.96 -15.38 -2.85
CA MET A 1 16.34 -14.10 -2.47
C MET A 1 15.95 -13.45 -3.77
N ASP A 2 14.70 -13.66 -4.17
CA ASP A 2 14.13 -13.02 -5.34
C ASP A 2 13.79 -11.59 -4.95
N TYR A 3 14.61 -10.64 -5.40
CA TYR A 3 14.33 -9.22 -5.22
C TYR A 3 13.38 -8.80 -6.32
N SER A 4 12.21 -8.30 -5.92
CA SER A 4 11.34 -7.56 -6.83
C SER A 4 11.85 -6.14 -6.98
N SER A 5 11.53 -5.51 -8.11
CA SER A 5 11.81 -4.08 -8.32
C SER A 5 10.52 -3.31 -8.51
N LEU A 6 10.38 -2.23 -7.75
CA LEU A 6 9.32 -1.24 -7.94
C LEU A 6 9.86 -0.02 -8.67
N ILE A 7 9.09 0.44 -9.65
CA ILE A 7 9.42 1.60 -10.46
C ILE A 7 8.58 2.77 -9.97
N LEU A 8 9.25 3.83 -9.52
CA LEU A 8 8.60 5.09 -9.15
C LEU A 8 8.30 5.89 -10.40
N MET A 9 7.02 6.11 -10.69
CA MET A 9 6.58 6.88 -11.85
C MET A 9 6.10 8.27 -11.44
N GLU A 10 6.42 9.30 -12.22
CA GLU A 10 5.79 10.63 -12.08
C GLU A 10 4.48 10.66 -12.87
N LYS A 11 3.41 11.17 -12.25
CA LYS A 11 2.13 11.42 -12.92
C LYS A 11 1.86 12.91 -13.05
N ASP A 12 1.25 13.27 -14.17
CA ASP A 12 0.77 14.62 -14.42
C ASP A 12 -0.50 14.91 -13.60
N LYS A 13 -0.56 16.09 -12.99
CA LYS A 13 -1.67 16.47 -12.11
C LYS A 13 -2.98 16.74 -12.84
N GLU A 14 -2.90 17.23 -14.07
CA GLU A 14 -4.08 17.62 -14.84
C GLU A 14 -4.72 16.42 -15.53
N THR A 15 -3.90 15.47 -15.99
CA THR A 15 -4.32 14.36 -16.82
C THR A 15 -4.25 12.99 -16.14
N GLY A 16 -3.50 12.86 -15.04
CA GLY A 16 -3.27 11.59 -14.34
C GLY A 16 -2.36 10.62 -15.10
N PHE A 17 -1.86 10.99 -16.28
CA PHE A 17 -1.01 10.13 -17.10
C PHE A 17 0.42 10.07 -16.56
N VAL A 18 1.06 8.93 -16.79
CA VAL A 18 2.48 8.74 -16.49
C VAL A 18 3.31 9.64 -17.42
N VAL A 19 4.15 10.48 -16.81
CA VAL A 19 5.03 11.42 -17.50
C VAL A 19 6.40 10.80 -17.73
N LYS A 20 7.00 10.23 -16.68
CA LYS A 20 8.31 9.58 -16.75
C LYS A 20 8.54 8.63 -15.57
N GLU A 21 9.54 7.78 -15.74
CA GLU A 21 10.17 7.04 -14.64
C GLU A 21 11.13 7.96 -13.86
N ILE A 22 10.97 8.00 -12.53
CA ILE A 22 11.86 8.73 -11.61
C ILE A 22 13.01 7.83 -11.16
N GLY A 23 12.72 6.55 -10.89
CA GLY A 23 13.75 5.59 -10.52
C GLY A 23 13.20 4.21 -10.18
N SER A 24 14.12 3.27 -10.04
CA SER A 24 13.83 1.89 -9.65
C SER A 24 14.45 1.58 -8.28
N TYR A 25 13.65 0.90 -7.46
CA TYR A 25 13.96 0.53 -6.08
C TYR A 25 13.90 -0.99 -5.96
N ASN A 26 14.91 -1.57 -5.32
CA ASN A 26 14.89 -2.99 -4.98
C ASN A 26 14.12 -3.13 -3.67
N VAL A 27 13.22 -4.09 -3.63
CA VAL A 27 12.36 -4.33 -2.47
C VAL A 27 12.44 -5.78 -2.05
N SER A 28 12.19 -6.00 -0.76
CA SER A 28 12.14 -7.30 -0.10
C SER A 28 10.79 -8.00 -0.32
N GLU A 29 10.56 -9.08 0.43
CA GLU A 29 9.25 -9.70 0.61
C GLU A 29 8.20 -8.65 1.08
N GLY A 30 6.91 -8.91 0.85
CA GLY A 30 5.82 -7.95 1.09
C GLY A 30 5.51 -6.99 -0.06
N ALA A 31 6.41 -6.82 -1.04
CA ALA A 31 6.14 -5.97 -2.21
C ALA A 31 4.99 -6.47 -3.11
N GLU A 32 4.53 -7.71 -2.94
CA GLU A 32 3.43 -8.32 -3.69
C GLU A 32 2.06 -7.63 -3.46
N TYR A 33 1.87 -7.03 -2.29
CA TYR A 33 0.68 -6.23 -1.98
C TYR A 33 0.61 -4.95 -2.82
N ILE A 34 1.75 -4.41 -3.27
CA ILE A 34 1.80 -3.12 -3.97
C ILE A 34 1.28 -3.25 -5.39
N LYS A 35 0.25 -2.45 -5.72
CA LYS A 35 -0.34 -2.35 -7.06
C LYS A 35 0.13 -1.14 -7.84
N SER A 36 0.49 -0.05 -7.16
CA SER A 36 1.08 1.10 -7.83
C SER A 36 1.98 1.94 -6.92
N PHE A 37 3.02 2.52 -7.51
CA PHE A 37 3.98 3.37 -6.83
C PHE A 37 4.30 4.59 -7.72
N TYR A 38 3.85 5.78 -7.31
CA TYR A 38 3.95 6.97 -8.15
C TYR A 38 4.10 8.28 -7.36
N VAL A 39 4.58 9.33 -8.01
CA VAL A 39 4.62 10.70 -7.50
C VAL A 39 3.54 11.53 -8.18
N LEU A 40 2.84 12.35 -7.39
CA LEU A 40 1.86 13.32 -7.84
C LEU A 40 1.90 14.53 -6.90
N ASP A 41 2.06 15.74 -7.44
CA ASP A 41 1.98 17.01 -6.68
C ASP A 41 2.85 17.01 -5.39
N ASP A 42 4.12 16.66 -5.52
CA ASP A 42 5.12 16.57 -4.43
C ASP A 42 4.83 15.53 -3.33
N LYS A 43 3.93 14.58 -3.59
CA LYS A 43 3.70 13.41 -2.72
C LYS A 43 3.97 12.12 -3.47
N VAL A 44 4.52 11.15 -2.76
CA VAL A 44 4.61 9.75 -3.17
C VAL A 44 3.35 9.04 -2.73
N TYR A 45 2.83 8.17 -3.60
CA TYR A 45 1.63 7.38 -3.43
C TYR A 45 1.98 5.91 -3.61
N ILE A 46 1.58 5.09 -2.65
CA ILE A 46 1.65 3.63 -2.70
C ILE A 46 0.23 3.10 -2.57
N LYS A 47 -0.29 2.50 -3.65
CA LYS A 47 -1.57 1.79 -3.63
C LYS A 47 -1.28 0.32 -3.43
N PHE A 48 -1.95 -0.31 -2.47
CA PHE A 48 -1.82 -1.73 -2.20
C PHE A 48 -3.17 -2.36 -1.85
N ASP A 49 -3.29 -3.65 -2.08
CA ASP A 49 -4.47 -4.45 -1.73
C ASP A 49 -4.05 -5.75 -1.04
N THR A 50 -5.01 -6.65 -0.80
CA THR A 50 -4.83 -7.96 -0.15
C THR A 50 -3.94 -8.96 -0.91
N ASN A 51 -3.47 -8.64 -2.11
CA ASN A 51 -2.71 -9.50 -3.05
C ASN A 51 -3.42 -10.79 -3.50
N LYS A 52 -4.61 -11.06 -2.97
CA LYS A 52 -5.48 -12.15 -3.37
C LYS A 52 -6.92 -11.66 -3.38
N ASP A 53 -7.74 -12.30 -4.19
CA ASP A 53 -9.17 -12.09 -4.14
C ASP A 53 -9.72 -12.61 -2.81
N VAL A 54 -10.54 -11.79 -2.16
CA VAL A 54 -11.18 -12.12 -0.88
C VAL A 54 -12.68 -12.26 -1.06
N GLU A 55 -13.31 -13.05 -0.19
CA GLU A 55 -14.76 -13.19 -0.18
C GLU A 55 -15.45 -11.90 0.32
N GLU A 56 -16.75 -11.74 0.07
CA GLU A 56 -17.51 -10.53 0.46
C GLU A 56 -17.47 -10.28 1.98
N TRP A 57 -17.51 -11.36 2.77
CA TRP A 57 -17.40 -11.27 4.22
C TRP A 57 -15.99 -10.87 4.66
N GLU A 58 -14.94 -11.41 4.02
CA GLU A 58 -13.55 -11.04 4.28
C GLU A 58 -13.28 -9.58 3.91
N TYR A 59 -13.87 -9.09 2.81
CA TYR A 59 -13.76 -7.69 2.39
C TYR A 59 -14.17 -6.76 3.53
N SER A 60 -15.35 -7.01 4.11
CA SER A 60 -15.89 -6.19 5.19
C SER A 60 -15.10 -6.36 6.49
N ALA A 61 -14.74 -7.61 6.82
CA ALA A 61 -14.01 -7.92 8.05
C ALA A 61 -12.59 -7.33 8.05
N ILE A 62 -11.90 -7.31 6.90
CA ILE A 62 -10.56 -6.74 6.78
C ILE A 62 -10.58 -5.24 7.05
N TYR A 63 -11.52 -4.47 6.47
CA TYR A 63 -11.64 -3.04 6.77
C TYR A 63 -11.90 -2.77 8.25
N ASP A 64 -12.70 -3.62 8.91
CA ASP A 64 -12.99 -3.46 10.33
C ASP A 64 -11.76 -3.66 11.25
N VAL A 65 -10.84 -4.55 10.87
CA VAL A 65 -9.69 -4.92 11.73
C VAL A 65 -8.35 -4.32 11.28
N PHE A 66 -8.27 -3.78 10.07
CA PHE A 66 -7.01 -3.27 9.52
C PHE A 66 -6.53 -2.04 10.29
N ASN A 67 -5.32 -2.13 10.88
CA ASN A 67 -4.81 -1.08 11.75
C ASN A 67 -4.06 0.00 10.98
N MET A 68 -4.80 0.96 10.42
CA MET A 68 -4.23 2.14 9.74
C MET A 68 -3.33 3.00 10.64
N ASN A 69 -3.50 2.97 11.96
CA ASN A 69 -2.70 3.79 12.89
C ASN A 69 -1.20 3.46 12.83
N LEU A 70 -0.83 2.22 12.46
CA LEU A 70 0.58 1.81 12.31
C LEU A 70 1.32 2.70 11.30
N PHE A 71 0.61 3.14 10.25
CA PHE A 71 1.16 4.01 9.22
C PHE A 71 1.23 5.46 9.69
N GLU A 72 0.19 5.93 10.37
CA GLU A 72 0.12 7.30 10.89
C GLU A 72 1.20 7.58 11.94
N GLU A 73 1.48 6.62 12.83
CA GLU A 73 2.53 6.72 13.84
C GLU A 73 3.94 6.88 13.23
N GLU A 74 4.18 6.28 12.07
CA GLU A 74 5.43 6.38 11.29
C GLU A 74 5.47 7.60 10.35
N GLY A 75 4.43 8.45 10.43
CA GLY A 75 4.33 9.72 9.71
C GLY A 75 3.84 9.59 8.26
N PHE A 76 3.19 8.48 7.92
CA PHE A 76 2.48 8.33 6.65
C PHE A 76 1.03 8.86 6.77
N GLU A 77 0.48 9.32 5.65
CA GLU A 77 -0.97 9.48 5.50
C GLU A 77 -1.51 8.20 4.86
N ILE A 78 -2.61 7.65 5.34
CA ILE A 78 -3.25 6.46 4.74
C ILE A 78 -4.76 6.68 4.64
N GLU A 79 -5.35 6.18 3.56
CA GLU A 79 -6.80 6.19 3.36
C GLU A 79 -7.26 4.92 2.66
N GLU A 80 -8.53 4.57 2.87
CA GLU A 80 -9.22 3.51 2.14
C GLU A 80 -9.56 3.99 0.72
N VAL A 81 -9.42 3.09 -0.25
CA VAL A 81 -9.83 3.35 -1.63
C VAL A 81 -11.15 2.64 -1.87
N GLU A 82 -12.23 3.42 -1.87
CA GLU A 82 -13.56 2.94 -2.25
C GLU A 82 -13.58 2.51 -3.74
N ASP A 83 -14.59 1.71 -4.11
CA ASP A 83 -14.83 1.20 -5.47
C ASP A 83 -13.78 0.19 -6.02
N GLU A 84 -12.99 -0.43 -5.13
CA GLU A 84 -12.09 -1.52 -5.49
C GLU A 84 -12.69 -2.89 -5.16
N TYR A 85 -12.30 -3.91 -5.93
CA TYR A 85 -12.84 -5.26 -5.76
C TYR A 85 -12.40 -5.92 -4.45
N ASN A 86 -11.15 -5.66 -4.04
CA ASN A 86 -10.56 -6.14 -2.81
C ASN A 86 -10.30 -4.96 -1.86
N PRO A 87 -10.18 -5.18 -0.54
CA PRO A 87 -9.77 -4.14 0.40
C PRO A 87 -8.47 -3.49 -0.06
N THR A 88 -8.54 -2.18 -0.28
CA THR A 88 -7.48 -1.43 -0.97
C THR A 88 -7.23 -0.14 -0.23
N TYR A 89 -5.96 0.20 -0.11
CA TYR A 89 -5.50 1.35 0.66
C TYR A 89 -4.49 2.16 -0.15
N LEU A 90 -4.41 3.44 0.18
CA LEU A 90 -3.52 4.40 -0.46
C LEU A 90 -2.67 5.12 0.60
N VAL A 91 -1.40 4.73 0.70
CA VAL A 91 -0.41 5.40 1.55
C VAL A 91 0.20 6.57 0.80
N LYS A 92 0.40 7.68 1.49
CA LYS A 92 0.99 8.89 0.96
C LYS A 92 2.06 9.41 1.90
N PHE A 93 3.15 9.91 1.34
CA PHE A 93 4.17 10.65 2.09
C PHE A 93 4.81 11.70 1.19
N LYS A 94 5.48 12.68 1.82
CA LYS A 94 6.13 13.76 1.08
C LYS A 94 7.22 13.19 0.16
N TYR A 95 7.22 13.62 -1.11
CA TYR A 95 8.31 13.35 -2.03
C TYR A 95 9.52 14.25 -1.71
N GLU A 96 10.70 13.64 -1.69
CA GLU A 96 11.97 14.35 -1.71
C GLU A 96 12.82 13.77 -2.83
N ASP A 97 13.53 14.61 -3.58
CA ASP A 97 14.47 14.19 -4.62
C ASP A 97 15.76 13.61 -3.99
N ASN A 98 15.58 12.62 -3.14
CA ASN A 98 16.60 11.89 -2.41
C ASN A 98 16.25 10.40 -2.44
N ARG A 99 17.02 9.65 -3.24
CA ARG A 99 16.81 8.21 -3.44
C ARG A 99 16.89 7.41 -2.15
N GLU A 100 17.77 7.77 -1.22
CA GLU A 100 17.92 7.06 0.06
C GLU A 100 16.67 7.24 0.91
N TYR A 101 16.20 8.48 1.05
CA TYR A 101 14.94 8.80 1.75
C TYR A 101 13.74 8.04 1.19
N ILE A 102 13.57 8.01 -0.13
CA ILE A 102 12.46 7.27 -0.77
C ILE A 102 12.62 5.77 -0.52
N SER A 103 13.84 5.23 -0.60
CA SER A 103 14.10 3.82 -0.36
C SER A 103 13.79 3.41 1.08
N GLU A 104 14.17 4.23 2.06
CA GLU A 104 13.90 3.99 3.49
C GLU A 104 12.39 4.03 3.77
N LYS A 105 11.68 5.06 3.25
CA LYS A 105 10.23 5.18 3.41
C LYS A 105 9.47 4.07 2.69
N LEU A 106 9.93 3.64 1.51
CA LEU A 106 9.33 2.53 0.79
C LEU A 106 9.51 1.21 1.55
N ALA A 107 10.72 0.92 2.04
CA ALA A 107 10.99 -0.29 2.81
C ALA A 107 10.13 -0.35 4.08
N LEU A 108 10.12 0.73 4.87
CA LEU A 108 9.28 0.83 6.06
C LEU A 108 7.79 0.65 5.73
N CYS A 109 7.29 1.26 4.66
CA CYS A 109 5.91 1.10 4.25
C CYS A 109 5.58 -0.36 3.89
N ILE A 110 6.48 -1.07 3.20
CA ILE A 110 6.29 -2.48 2.85
C ILE A 110 6.23 -3.34 4.11
N ASP A 111 7.15 -3.14 5.06
CA ASP A 111 7.17 -3.88 6.33
C ASP A 111 5.86 -3.68 7.11
N LEU A 112 5.34 -2.45 7.16
CA LEU A 112 4.06 -2.13 7.81
C LEU A 112 2.86 -2.77 7.08
N ILE A 113 2.86 -2.79 5.74
CA ILE A 113 1.80 -3.44 4.96
C ILE A 113 1.75 -4.93 5.25
N GLU A 114 2.91 -5.60 5.25
CA GLU A 114 3.01 -7.02 5.51
C GLU A 114 2.50 -7.35 6.93
N GLU A 115 3.02 -6.66 7.96
CA GLU A 115 2.58 -6.85 9.34
C GLU A 115 1.07 -6.62 9.51
N ALA A 116 0.55 -5.52 8.97
CA ALA A 116 -0.86 -5.16 9.12
C ALA A 116 -1.79 -6.13 8.37
N MET A 117 -1.37 -6.62 7.20
CA MET A 117 -2.16 -7.59 6.42
C MET A 117 -2.15 -8.97 7.03
N GLU A 118 -0.99 -9.48 7.45
CA GLU A 118 -0.90 -10.76 8.16
C GLU A 118 -1.78 -10.75 9.41
N LYS A 119 -1.73 -9.65 10.16
CA LYS A 119 -2.55 -9.48 11.34
C LYS A 119 -4.04 -9.41 11.02
N ALA A 120 -4.43 -8.65 9.99
CA ALA A 120 -5.82 -8.56 9.58
C ALA A 120 -6.38 -9.94 9.18
N PHE A 121 -5.67 -10.69 8.34
CA PHE A 121 -6.08 -12.04 7.96
C PHE A 121 -6.18 -12.98 9.17
N SER A 122 -5.22 -12.92 10.09
CA SER A 122 -5.28 -13.72 11.32
C SER A 122 -6.45 -13.32 12.23
N ASP A 123 -6.77 -12.02 12.31
CA ASP A 123 -7.80 -11.49 13.22
C ASP A 123 -9.23 -11.75 12.68
N ILE A 124 -9.41 -12.01 11.39
CA ILE A 124 -10.72 -12.38 10.80
C ILE A 124 -10.99 -13.89 10.77
N GLU A 125 -10.00 -14.73 11.05
CA GLU A 125 -10.18 -16.19 11.02
C GLU A 125 -11.32 -16.63 11.95
N GLY A 126 -12.31 -17.32 11.39
CA GLY A 126 -13.46 -17.83 12.13
C GLY A 126 -14.54 -16.79 12.47
N LYS A 127 -14.44 -15.55 11.95
CA LYS A 127 -15.46 -14.50 12.15
C LYS A 127 -16.52 -14.43 11.04
N GLU A 128 -16.52 -15.37 10.10
CA GLU A 128 -17.46 -15.39 8.96
C GLU A 128 -18.93 -15.21 9.39
N GLU A 129 -19.35 -15.83 10.51
CA GLU A 129 -20.72 -15.72 11.02
C GLU A 129 -21.10 -14.30 11.50
N GLU A 130 -20.13 -13.42 11.80
CA GLU A 130 -20.38 -12.04 12.21
C GLU A 130 -20.73 -11.11 11.03
N TYR A 131 -20.44 -11.56 9.81
CA TYR A 131 -20.55 -10.79 8.56
C TYR A 131 -21.52 -11.42 7.54
N ASN A 132 -22.25 -12.47 7.95
CA ASN A 132 -23.26 -13.19 7.15
C ASN A 132 -24.70 -12.75 7.43
#